data_AF-A0A920UKZ6-F1
#
_entry.id   AF-A0A920UKZ6-F1
#
_cell.length_a   1.000
_cell.length_b   1.000
_cell.length_c   1.000
_cell.angle_alpha   90.00
_cell.angle_beta   90.00
_cell.angle_gamma   90.00
#
_symmetry.space_group_name_H-M   'P 1'
#
loop_
_entity.id
_entity.type
_entity.pdbx_description
1 polymer ?
#
loop_
_entity_poly.entity_id
_entity_poly.type
_entity_poly.pdbx_seq_one_letter_code
_entity_poly.pdbx_strand_id
1 'polypeptide(L)'
;MDSELAMLPQLDQAPKRFGIVANPAYKQSEAKQISPANGVLMVARLDGPSADLAKRLVNRAVVAEKDGLWGRAYVDLRGLTDGPYKPGDDRLRRVAEITRRSGFTTVVDEQPATLPVGYPASQIAIYVGWYGINVEGVFAESTVEFMPGAIAYHLHSFNGSMIRDAHARWIGPFVRKGATATFGSVYEPYLELTPDQPLFFSRLIQDGFSFGEAGYAATRALSWQTVFVGDPLYRPFGRDPGKRCGRTWPTETALCWNGFTCWPSTRDSPPVLRPRRRSRTCDNCRNKKSAVLKGETWELLSADGQAESASEAFATAARLSTSPKQRQRLAAELARFQK
;
A
#
# COMPACT_ATOMS: atom_id res chain seq x y z
N MET A 1 -24.62 3.24 -2.93
CA MET A 1 -24.80 3.31 -4.39
C MET A 1 -23.82 2.39 -5.13
N ASP A 2 -22.50 2.52 -4.90
CA ASP A 2 -21.48 1.71 -5.62
C ASP A 2 -21.62 0.21 -5.37
N SER A 3 -21.88 -0.15 -4.11
CA SER A 3 -22.03 -1.53 -3.65
C SER A 3 -23.27 -2.20 -4.27
N GLU A 4 -24.34 -1.44 -4.50
CA GLU A 4 -25.56 -1.88 -5.18
C GLU A 4 -25.37 -1.95 -6.70
N LEU A 5 -24.62 -1.02 -7.29
CA LEU A 5 -24.23 -1.09 -8.70
C LEU A 5 -23.42 -2.37 -8.99
N ALA A 6 -22.61 -2.83 -8.03
CA ALA A 6 -21.85 -4.06 -8.17
C ALA A 6 -22.70 -5.32 -8.31
N MET A 7 -23.96 -5.26 -7.87
CA MET A 7 -24.92 -6.36 -7.92
C MET A 7 -25.80 -6.33 -9.15
N LEU A 8 -25.64 -5.35 -10.06
CA LEU A 8 -26.43 -5.26 -11.28
C LEU A 8 -26.47 -6.56 -12.11
N PRO A 9 -25.39 -7.36 -12.23
CA PRO A 9 -25.44 -8.60 -13.01
C PRO A 9 -26.33 -9.72 -12.44
N GLN A 10 -26.89 -9.53 -11.23
CA GLN A 10 -27.79 -10.49 -10.57
C GLN A 10 -29.27 -10.25 -10.92
N LEU A 11 -29.58 -9.77 -12.13
CA LEU A 11 -30.92 -9.29 -12.53
C LEU A 11 -32.04 -10.31 -12.24
N ASP A 12 -31.78 -11.60 -12.47
CA ASP A 12 -32.78 -12.67 -12.31
C ASP A 12 -32.89 -13.19 -10.87
N GLN A 13 -32.06 -12.69 -9.94
CA GLN A 13 -32.01 -13.16 -8.55
C GLN A 13 -32.82 -12.28 -7.58
N ALA A 14 -33.44 -11.19 -8.07
CA ALA A 14 -34.17 -10.19 -7.28
C ALA A 14 -33.52 -9.86 -5.92
N PRO A 15 -32.19 -9.59 -5.85
CA PRO A 15 -31.52 -9.44 -4.57
C PRO A 15 -31.95 -8.14 -3.89
N LYS A 16 -32.02 -8.16 -2.55
CA LYS A 16 -32.24 -6.94 -1.76
C LYS A 16 -31.10 -5.96 -2.04
N ARG A 17 -31.42 -4.72 -2.38
CA ARG A 17 -30.44 -3.64 -2.65
C ARG A 17 -30.28 -2.71 -1.44
N PHE A 18 -30.39 -3.30 -0.25
CA PHE A 18 -30.18 -2.63 1.03
C PHE A 18 -29.64 -3.63 2.03
N GLY A 19 -28.82 -3.15 2.97
CA GLY A 19 -28.27 -3.97 4.04
C GLY A 19 -27.13 -4.89 3.57
N ILE A 20 -26.83 -5.91 4.38
CA ILE A 20 -25.71 -6.81 4.14
C ILE A 20 -26.13 -7.89 3.13
N VAL A 21 -25.51 -7.88 1.94
CA VAL A 21 -25.67 -8.95 0.94
C VAL A 21 -24.35 -9.66 0.78
N ALA A 22 -24.34 -10.99 0.83
CA ALA A 22 -23.10 -11.76 0.67
C ALA A 22 -22.46 -11.49 -0.70
N ASN A 23 -21.17 -11.19 -0.71
CA ASN A 23 -20.41 -11.01 -1.95
C ASN A 23 -19.96 -12.38 -2.50
N PRO A 24 -20.44 -12.84 -3.67
CA PRO A 24 -20.00 -14.12 -4.26
C PRO A 24 -18.52 -14.09 -4.71
N ALA A 25 -17.92 -12.90 -4.84
CA ALA A 25 -16.49 -12.74 -5.13
C ALA A 25 -15.60 -12.80 -3.88
N TYR A 26 -16.15 -12.83 -2.66
CA TYR A 26 -15.32 -12.85 -1.46
C TYR A 26 -14.42 -14.10 -1.42
N LYS A 27 -13.14 -13.92 -1.11
CA LYS A 27 -12.08 -14.95 -1.07
C LYS A 27 -11.71 -15.60 -2.41
N GLN A 28 -12.27 -15.16 -3.55
CA GLN A 28 -11.88 -15.68 -4.85
C GLN A 28 -10.36 -15.60 -5.04
N SER A 29 -9.75 -16.70 -5.48
CA SER A 29 -8.32 -16.81 -5.77
C SER A 29 -7.99 -16.64 -7.26
N GLU A 30 -9.01 -16.66 -8.11
CA GLU A 30 -8.89 -16.55 -9.55
C GLU A 30 -9.55 -15.25 -10.02
N ALA A 31 -8.76 -14.30 -10.52
CA ALA A 31 -9.26 -12.98 -10.94
C ALA A 31 -10.42 -13.08 -11.95
N LYS A 32 -10.36 -14.04 -12.89
CA LYS A 32 -11.41 -14.31 -13.87
C LYS A 32 -12.78 -14.66 -13.26
N GLN A 33 -12.80 -15.12 -12.00
CA GLN A 33 -14.06 -15.42 -11.31
C GLN A 33 -14.78 -14.18 -10.81
N ILE A 34 -14.11 -13.03 -10.80
CA ILE A 34 -14.68 -11.74 -10.41
C ILE A 34 -15.16 -11.04 -11.68
N SER A 35 -16.37 -11.38 -12.11
CA SER A 35 -16.91 -10.88 -13.37
C SER A 35 -18.44 -10.75 -13.34
N PRO A 36 -19.03 -9.96 -14.26
CA PRO A 36 -20.47 -9.87 -14.37
C PRO A 36 -21.16 -11.23 -14.60
N ALA A 37 -20.53 -12.13 -15.35
CA ALA A 37 -21.05 -13.49 -15.58
C ALA A 37 -21.19 -14.30 -14.27
N ASN A 38 -20.41 -13.96 -13.25
CA ASN A 38 -20.47 -14.56 -11.92
C ASN A 38 -21.18 -13.65 -10.90
N GLY A 39 -22.00 -12.71 -11.36
CA GLY A 39 -22.86 -11.91 -10.50
C GLY A 39 -22.18 -10.69 -9.85
N VAL A 40 -20.98 -10.28 -10.29
CA VAL A 40 -20.27 -9.12 -9.72
C VAL A 40 -19.75 -8.19 -10.81
N LEU A 41 -20.27 -6.96 -10.83
CA LEU A 41 -19.67 -5.86 -11.58
C LEU A 41 -18.73 -5.10 -10.66
N MET A 42 -17.43 -5.08 -10.96
CA MET A 42 -16.49 -4.30 -10.15
C MET A 42 -16.72 -2.81 -10.37
N VAL A 43 -17.05 -2.08 -9.29
CA VAL A 43 -17.30 -0.65 -9.29
C VAL A 43 -16.25 0.05 -8.44
N ALA A 44 -15.58 1.05 -9.03
CA ALA A 44 -14.69 1.96 -8.32
C ALA A 44 -14.91 3.38 -8.83
N ARG A 45 -14.56 4.36 -7.99
CA ARG A 45 -14.71 5.78 -8.28
C ARG A 45 -13.40 6.37 -8.78
N LEU A 46 -13.49 7.10 -9.89
CA LEU A 46 -12.52 8.16 -10.20
C LEU A 46 -13.07 9.47 -9.64
N ASP A 47 -12.94 9.65 -8.33
CA ASP A 47 -13.49 10.79 -7.57
C ASP A 47 -12.44 11.32 -6.59
N GLY A 48 -12.64 12.53 -6.10
CA GLY A 48 -11.72 13.19 -5.18
C GLY A 48 -12.06 14.68 -5.04
N PRO A 49 -11.24 15.45 -4.31
CA PRO A 49 -11.57 16.85 -4.03
C PRO A 49 -11.65 17.78 -5.25
N SER A 50 -11.12 17.36 -6.41
CA SER A 50 -11.28 18.07 -7.68
C SER A 50 -11.18 17.11 -8.86
N ALA A 51 -11.69 17.53 -10.02
CA ALA A 51 -11.59 16.76 -11.26
C ALA A 51 -10.13 16.49 -11.68
N ASP A 52 -9.22 17.46 -11.47
CA ASP A 52 -7.79 17.28 -11.73
C ASP A 52 -7.19 16.18 -10.83
N LEU A 53 -7.53 16.18 -9.54
CA LEU A 53 -7.08 15.14 -8.61
C LEU A 53 -7.64 13.76 -8.95
N ALA A 54 -8.91 13.68 -9.36
CA ALA A 54 -9.51 12.43 -9.83
C ALA A 54 -8.80 11.88 -11.08
N LYS A 55 -8.48 12.75 -12.06
CA LYS A 55 -7.70 12.38 -13.25
C LYS A 55 -6.29 11.88 -12.90
N ARG A 56 -5.67 12.47 -11.87
CA ARG A 56 -4.33 12.06 -11.42
C ARG A 56 -4.29 10.64 -10.85
N LEU A 57 -5.42 10.07 -10.38
CA LEU A 57 -5.47 8.66 -9.95
C LEU A 57 -5.04 7.75 -11.10
N VAL A 58 -5.62 7.94 -12.30
CA VAL A 58 -5.28 7.16 -13.50
C VAL A 58 -3.85 7.44 -13.95
N ASN A 59 -3.45 8.71 -14.03
CA ASN A 59 -2.09 9.06 -14.47
C ASN A 59 -1.01 8.42 -13.59
N ARG A 60 -1.20 8.43 -12.27
CA ARG A 60 -0.24 7.82 -11.32
C ARG A 60 -0.26 6.29 -11.43
N ALA A 61 -1.41 5.66 -11.67
CA ALA A 61 -1.53 4.23 -11.93
C ALA A 61 -0.72 3.83 -13.17
N VAL A 62 -0.90 4.54 -14.28
CA VAL A 62 -0.15 4.30 -15.53
C VAL A 62 1.37 4.46 -15.32
N VAL A 63 1.80 5.48 -14.59
CA VAL A 63 3.23 5.66 -14.23
C VAL A 63 3.73 4.46 -13.44
N ALA A 64 3.00 4.02 -12.42
CA ALA A 64 3.40 2.88 -11.59
C ALA A 64 3.39 1.54 -12.33
N GLU A 65 2.49 1.32 -13.29
CA GLU A 65 2.53 0.11 -14.12
C GLU A 65 3.66 0.12 -15.13
N LYS A 66 4.02 1.31 -15.63
CA LYS A 66 5.15 1.50 -16.54
C LYS A 66 6.48 1.33 -15.83
N ASP A 67 6.61 1.95 -14.66
CA ASP A 67 7.87 2.16 -13.92
C ASP A 67 8.01 1.22 -12.71
N GLY A 68 6.95 0.50 -12.36
CA GLY A 68 6.86 -0.36 -11.19
C GLY A 68 6.51 0.44 -9.94
N LEU A 69 5.61 -0.09 -9.11
CA LEU A 69 5.31 0.50 -7.81
C LEU A 69 6.54 0.40 -6.92
N TRP A 70 7.04 1.55 -6.47
CA TRP A 70 8.18 1.62 -5.57
C TRP A 70 7.99 2.57 -4.38
N GLY A 71 8.69 2.32 -3.27
CA GLY A 71 8.62 3.10 -2.01
C GLY A 71 8.19 2.29 -0.78
N ARG A 72 8.46 2.78 0.43
CA ARG A 72 8.25 2.06 1.68
C ARG A 72 6.78 1.74 1.98
N ALA A 73 6.59 0.68 2.77
CA ALA A 73 5.32 0.39 3.41
C ALA A 73 5.34 0.91 4.86
N TYR A 74 4.31 1.66 5.24
CA TYR A 74 4.10 2.15 6.60
C TYR A 74 2.82 1.53 7.15
N VAL A 75 2.94 0.81 8.26
CA VAL A 75 1.82 0.19 8.96
C VAL A 75 1.71 0.79 10.35
N ASP A 76 0.58 1.44 10.62
CA ASP A 76 0.35 2.30 11.79
C ASP A 76 -0.74 1.68 12.67
N LEU A 77 -0.31 0.88 13.66
CA LEU A 77 -1.19 0.11 14.53
C LEU A 77 -1.65 0.93 15.72
N ARG A 78 -2.49 0.34 16.58
CA ARG A 78 -2.85 0.91 17.88
C ARG A 78 -2.13 0.24 19.06
N GLY A 79 -1.38 -0.84 18.79
CA GLY A 79 -0.70 -1.62 19.82
C GLY A 79 -1.65 -2.44 20.68
N LEU A 80 -2.83 -2.83 20.16
CA LEU A 80 -3.81 -3.58 20.92
C LEU A 80 -3.35 -5.04 21.11
N THR A 81 -3.41 -5.48 22.37
CA THR A 81 -3.06 -6.86 22.78
C THR A 81 -4.29 -7.70 23.13
N ASP A 82 -5.43 -7.08 23.43
CA ASP A 82 -6.69 -7.73 23.82
C ASP A 82 -7.92 -6.91 23.38
N GLY A 83 -9.11 -7.42 23.73
CA GLY A 83 -10.38 -6.75 23.49
C GLY A 83 -11.00 -6.96 22.10
N PRO A 84 -12.23 -6.46 21.88
CA PRO A 84 -13.01 -6.72 20.66
C PRO A 84 -12.40 -6.11 19.39
N TYR A 85 -11.47 -5.16 19.53
CA TYR A 85 -10.80 -4.50 18.41
C TYR A 85 -9.42 -5.08 18.10
N LYS A 86 -8.84 -5.95 18.93
CA LYS A 86 -7.59 -6.66 18.62
C LYS A 86 -7.56 -7.27 17.20
N PRO A 87 -8.66 -7.83 16.65
CA PRO A 87 -8.65 -8.36 15.29
C PRO A 87 -8.26 -7.36 14.19
N GLY A 88 -8.48 -6.05 14.39
CA GLY A 88 -8.05 -5.01 13.44
C GLY A 88 -6.53 -4.84 13.44
N ASP A 89 -5.92 -4.78 14.63
CA ASP A 89 -4.47 -4.73 14.80
C ASP A 89 -3.82 -5.98 14.19
N ASP A 90 -4.40 -7.16 14.44
CA ASP A 90 -3.93 -8.42 13.88
C ASP A 90 -4.01 -8.45 12.34
N ARG A 91 -5.04 -7.85 11.74
CA ARG A 91 -5.14 -7.70 10.28
C ARG A 91 -4.01 -6.80 9.76
N LEU A 92 -3.79 -5.64 10.37
CA LEU A 92 -2.74 -4.72 9.91
C LEU A 92 -1.33 -5.31 10.11
N ARG A 93 -1.08 -6.05 11.20
CA ARG A 93 0.18 -6.82 11.38
C ARG A 93 0.41 -7.82 10.24
N ARG A 94 -0.63 -8.55 9.81
CA ARG A 94 -0.53 -9.46 8.65
C ARG A 94 -0.25 -8.71 7.35
N VAL A 95 -0.78 -7.50 7.16
CA VAL A 95 -0.39 -6.66 6.02
C VAL A 95 1.09 -6.33 6.06
N ALA A 96 1.63 -5.96 7.22
CA ALA A 96 3.06 -5.70 7.38
C ALA A 96 3.92 -6.93 7.02
N GLU A 97 3.48 -8.14 7.38
CA GLU A 97 4.16 -9.37 6.97
C GLU A 97 4.09 -9.60 5.45
N ILE A 98 2.93 -9.36 4.83
CA ILE A 98 2.75 -9.49 3.38
C ILE A 98 3.69 -8.52 2.64
N THR A 99 3.73 -7.25 3.03
CA THR A 99 4.59 -6.25 2.38
C THR A 99 6.07 -6.59 2.57
N ARG A 100 6.50 -6.96 3.79
CA ARG A 100 7.88 -7.41 4.06
C ARG A 100 8.28 -8.60 3.20
N ARG A 101 7.43 -9.64 3.16
CA ARG A 101 7.68 -10.86 2.40
C ARG A 101 7.71 -10.60 0.89
N SER A 102 7.03 -9.56 0.44
CA SER A 102 6.98 -9.13 -0.97
C SER A 102 8.10 -8.14 -1.33
N GLY A 103 9.07 -7.92 -0.43
CA GLY A 103 10.28 -7.14 -0.71
C GLY A 103 10.24 -5.67 -0.31
N PHE A 104 9.11 -5.16 0.20
CA PHE A 104 9.00 -3.79 0.69
C PHE A 104 9.76 -3.61 2.00
N THR A 105 10.59 -2.58 2.09
CA THR A 105 11.02 -2.06 3.41
C THR A 105 9.76 -1.56 4.12
N THR A 106 9.42 -2.23 5.22
CA THR A 106 8.15 -2.05 5.93
C THR A 106 8.42 -1.58 7.35
N VAL A 107 7.92 -0.40 7.67
CA VAL A 107 7.94 0.18 9.00
C VAL A 107 6.62 -0.14 9.69
N VAL A 108 6.68 -0.65 10.91
CA VAL A 108 5.50 -0.87 11.76
C VAL A 108 5.62 0.05 12.96
N ASP A 109 4.60 0.87 13.17
CA ASP A 109 4.39 1.61 14.40
C ASP A 109 3.37 0.84 15.25
N GLU A 110 3.72 0.61 16.51
CA GLU A 110 2.87 -0.11 17.47
C GLU A 110 2.32 0.83 18.57
N GLN A 111 2.51 2.14 18.41
CA GLN A 111 2.04 3.11 19.37
C GLN A 111 0.53 3.38 19.22
N PRO A 112 -0.20 3.67 20.31
CA PRO A 112 -1.63 3.97 20.22
C PRO A 112 -1.99 5.21 19.40
N ALA A 113 -1.07 6.17 19.31
CA ALA A 113 -1.23 7.39 18.54
C ALA A 113 -0.78 7.17 17.09
N THR A 114 -1.45 7.83 16.14
CA THR A 114 -1.04 7.79 14.74
C THR A 114 0.35 8.39 14.55
N LEU A 115 1.02 8.00 13.45
CA LEU A 115 2.32 8.55 13.06
C LEU A 115 2.31 10.09 13.12
N PRO A 116 3.06 10.72 14.04
CA PRO A 116 2.86 12.12 14.37
C PRO A 116 3.30 13.06 13.24
N VAL A 117 2.82 14.31 13.29
CA VAL A 117 3.37 15.38 12.45
C VAL A 117 4.88 15.48 12.67
N GLY A 118 5.64 15.60 11.59
CA GLY A 118 7.09 15.62 11.63
C GLY A 118 7.73 14.22 11.60
N TYR A 119 6.94 13.15 11.69
CA TYR A 119 7.48 11.79 11.50
C TYR A 119 8.11 11.67 10.10
N PRO A 120 9.30 11.06 9.98
CA PRO A 120 10.06 11.04 8.74
C PRO A 120 9.57 9.94 7.77
N ALA A 121 8.27 9.93 7.48
CA ALA A 121 7.69 9.04 6.47
C ALA A 121 8.11 9.51 5.07
N SER A 122 9.03 8.77 4.44
CA SER A 122 9.61 9.10 3.14
C SER A 122 9.27 8.02 2.11
N GLN A 123 9.03 8.45 0.87
CA GLN A 123 8.70 7.58 -0.27
C GLN A 123 7.62 6.54 0.04
N ILE A 124 6.42 6.96 0.42
CA ILE A 124 5.32 6.06 0.80
C ILE A 124 4.73 5.39 -0.45
N ALA A 125 4.88 4.06 -0.58
CA ALA A 125 4.14 3.27 -1.58
C ALA A 125 2.90 2.61 -0.99
N ILE A 126 2.97 2.21 0.28
CA ILE A 126 1.85 1.57 0.97
C ILE A 126 1.69 2.25 2.33
N TYR A 127 0.47 2.69 2.65
CA TYR A 127 0.11 3.09 4.00
C TYR A 127 -1.13 2.32 4.44
N VAL A 128 -1.09 1.76 5.65
CA VAL A 128 -2.24 1.12 6.30
C VAL A 128 -2.22 1.47 7.78
N GLY A 129 -3.23 2.16 8.29
CA GLY A 129 -3.25 2.55 9.71
C GLY A 129 -4.61 2.67 10.36
N TRP A 130 -4.66 2.94 11.68
CA TRP A 130 -5.87 3.29 12.46
C TRP A 130 -5.55 3.78 13.88
N TYR A 131 -6.42 4.44 14.65
CA TYR A 131 -7.85 4.76 14.44
C TYR A 131 -8.09 6.25 14.71
N GLY A 132 -8.10 7.06 13.64
CA GLY A 132 -8.43 8.48 13.67
C GLY A 132 -9.68 8.77 12.86
N ILE A 133 -10.54 9.66 13.36
CA ILE A 133 -11.80 10.02 12.68
C ILE A 133 -11.59 10.93 11.47
N ASN A 134 -10.65 11.86 11.60
CA ASN A 134 -10.19 12.80 10.59
C ASN A 134 -8.72 12.54 10.31
N VAL A 135 -8.26 12.97 9.15
CA VAL A 135 -6.85 12.97 8.81
C VAL A 135 -6.05 13.69 9.88
N GLU A 136 -4.96 13.05 10.32
CA GLU A 136 -4.08 13.54 11.36
C GLU A 136 -2.64 13.06 11.11
N GLY A 137 -1.73 13.44 12.00
CA GLY A 137 -0.34 12.98 11.94
C GLY A 137 0.38 13.41 10.65
N VAL A 138 1.19 12.50 10.09
CA VAL A 138 1.88 12.68 8.81
C VAL A 138 0.96 13.20 7.70
N PHE A 139 -0.31 12.78 7.69
CA PHE A 139 -1.24 13.11 6.61
C PHE A 139 -1.91 14.47 6.77
N ALA A 140 -1.81 15.11 7.94
CA ALA A 140 -2.20 16.49 8.15
C ALA A 140 -1.15 17.49 7.63
N GLU A 141 0.10 17.05 7.41
CA GLU A 141 1.16 17.91 6.87
C GLU A 141 0.80 18.46 5.49
N SER A 142 1.30 19.66 5.15
CA SER A 142 1.03 20.32 3.87
C SER A 142 1.43 19.46 2.66
N THR A 143 2.51 18.69 2.78
CA THR A 143 3.05 17.78 1.76
C THR A 143 3.31 16.41 2.35
N VAL A 144 3.03 15.36 1.57
CA VAL A 144 3.32 13.96 1.92
C VAL A 144 3.98 13.33 0.71
N GLU A 145 5.03 12.55 0.94
CA GLU A 145 5.81 11.94 -0.13
C GLU A 145 5.20 10.59 -0.57
N PHE A 146 3.97 10.61 -1.09
CA PHE A 146 3.40 9.45 -1.75
C PHE A 146 4.06 9.22 -3.11
N MET A 147 4.46 7.97 -3.37
CA MET A 147 5.01 7.58 -4.65
C MET A 147 3.91 7.35 -5.70
N PRO A 148 4.17 7.56 -7.01
CA PRO A 148 3.25 7.14 -8.05
C PRO A 148 2.88 5.67 -7.89
N GLY A 149 1.58 5.37 -7.89
CA GLY A 149 1.05 4.04 -7.61
C GLY A 149 0.74 3.76 -6.15
N ALA A 150 1.01 4.69 -5.24
CA ALA A 150 0.83 4.45 -3.81
C ALA A 150 -0.61 4.12 -3.44
N ILE A 151 -0.76 3.17 -2.51
CA ILE A 151 -2.05 2.72 -1.98
C ILE A 151 -2.12 3.07 -0.51
N ALA A 152 -3.16 3.78 -0.12
CA ALA A 152 -3.36 4.25 1.25
C ALA A 152 -4.70 3.76 1.80
N TYR A 153 -4.71 3.25 3.02
CA TYR A 153 -5.91 2.87 3.74
C TYR A 153 -5.80 3.29 5.20
N HIS A 154 -6.89 3.81 5.77
CA HIS A 154 -6.95 4.08 7.19
C HIS A 154 -8.23 3.45 7.75
N LEU A 155 -8.11 2.41 8.57
CA LEU A 155 -9.24 1.68 9.13
C LEU A 155 -9.99 2.56 10.12
N HIS A 156 -11.08 3.16 9.66
CA HIS A 156 -12.04 3.91 10.47
C HIS A 156 -13.41 3.87 9.80
N SER A 157 -14.49 3.82 10.59
CA SER A 157 -15.86 3.59 10.13
C SER A 157 -16.38 4.57 9.08
N PHE A 158 -15.90 5.81 9.09
CA PHE A 158 -16.35 6.89 8.21
C PHE A 158 -15.21 7.47 7.37
N ASN A 159 -14.13 6.72 7.17
CA ASN A 159 -12.93 7.21 6.48
C ASN A 159 -13.20 7.70 5.03
N GLY A 160 -14.31 7.26 4.42
CA GLY A 160 -14.73 7.55 3.06
C GLY A 160 -16.05 8.31 2.95
N SER A 161 -16.60 8.84 4.04
CA SER A 161 -17.89 9.56 4.01
C SER A 161 -17.80 10.94 3.34
N MET A 162 -16.60 11.49 3.16
CA MET A 162 -16.35 12.84 2.62
C MET A 162 -15.26 12.82 1.54
N ILE A 163 -15.44 12.02 0.48
CA ILE A 163 -14.44 11.82 -0.60
C ILE A 163 -13.99 13.13 -1.25
N ARG A 164 -14.90 14.11 -1.38
CA ARG A 164 -14.64 15.40 -2.03
C ARG A 164 -14.11 16.48 -1.09
N ASP A 165 -14.04 16.20 0.21
CA ASP A 165 -13.41 17.12 1.16
C ASP A 165 -11.90 16.84 1.19
N ALA A 166 -11.11 17.87 0.93
CA ALA A 166 -9.66 17.76 0.84
C ALA A 166 -8.96 17.72 2.21
N HIS A 167 -9.71 17.87 3.31
CA HIS A 167 -9.22 18.10 4.66
C HIS A 167 -9.94 17.27 5.74
N ALA A 168 -11.14 16.75 5.46
CA ALA A 168 -11.88 15.91 6.40
C ALA A 168 -11.78 14.41 6.06
N ARG A 169 -11.97 13.55 7.08
CA ARG A 169 -11.86 12.08 6.94
C ARG A 169 -10.51 11.68 6.33
N TRP A 170 -10.44 10.62 5.51
CA TRP A 170 -9.16 10.09 5.02
C TRP A 170 -9.05 9.99 3.50
N ILE A 171 -10.10 9.56 2.79
CA ILE A 171 -10.02 9.35 1.34
C ILE A 171 -9.66 10.63 0.59
N GLY A 172 -10.40 11.73 0.81
CA GLY A 172 -10.16 13.00 0.11
C GLY A 172 -8.76 13.57 0.40
N PRO A 173 -8.30 13.62 1.68
CA PRO A 173 -6.93 13.95 2.02
C PRO A 173 -5.88 13.04 1.34
N PHE A 174 -6.04 11.71 1.33
CA PHE A 174 -5.11 10.82 0.64
C PHE A 174 -4.98 11.13 -0.84
N VAL A 175 -6.12 11.32 -1.53
CA VAL A 175 -6.14 11.67 -2.97
C VAL A 175 -5.44 13.02 -3.21
N ARG A 176 -5.74 14.03 -2.38
CA ARG A 176 -5.09 15.35 -2.41
C ARG A 176 -3.57 15.24 -2.23
N LYS A 177 -3.14 14.41 -1.28
CA LYS A 177 -1.73 14.28 -0.89
C LYS A 177 -0.90 13.42 -1.83
N GLY A 178 -1.50 12.63 -2.70
CA GLY A 178 -0.76 11.90 -3.73
C GLY A 178 -1.07 10.42 -3.87
N ALA A 179 -1.95 9.86 -3.05
CA ALA A 179 -2.35 8.47 -3.18
C ALA A 179 -2.95 8.20 -4.58
N THR A 180 -2.68 7.01 -5.10
CA THR A 180 -3.15 6.56 -6.42
C THR A 180 -4.41 5.73 -6.32
N ALA A 181 -4.53 4.95 -5.23
CA ALA A 181 -5.75 4.23 -4.91
C ALA A 181 -5.96 4.20 -3.40
N THR A 182 -7.22 4.22 -2.98
CA THR A 182 -7.65 4.11 -1.59
C THR A 182 -9.06 3.54 -1.53
N PHE A 183 -9.48 3.08 -0.36
CA PHE A 183 -10.82 2.55 -0.16
C PHE A 183 -11.26 2.78 1.27
N GLY A 184 -12.56 2.67 1.51
CA GLY A 184 -13.10 3.04 2.79
C GLY A 184 -14.58 2.76 2.93
N SER A 185 -15.15 3.23 4.03
CA SER A 185 -16.55 3.10 4.38
C SER A 185 -17.21 4.49 4.45
N VAL A 186 -18.37 4.63 3.81
CA VAL A 186 -19.16 5.87 3.82
C VAL A 186 -20.03 5.98 5.09
N TYR A 187 -20.26 4.87 5.76
CA TYR A 187 -20.99 4.76 7.02
C TYR A 187 -20.44 3.59 7.84
N GLU A 188 -20.90 3.43 9.09
CA GLU A 188 -20.47 2.38 10.01
C GLU A 188 -20.52 0.98 9.35
N PRO A 189 -19.36 0.34 9.14
CA PRO A 189 -19.30 -0.96 8.49
C PRO A 189 -19.30 -2.11 9.50
N TYR A 190 -19.01 -1.87 10.78
CA TYR A 190 -18.43 -2.86 11.70
C TYR A 190 -17.07 -3.37 11.20
N LEU A 191 -16.15 -3.66 12.13
CA LEU A 191 -14.80 -4.13 11.80
C LEU A 191 -14.82 -5.35 10.86
N GLU A 192 -15.74 -6.28 11.09
CA GLU A 192 -15.87 -7.52 10.33
C GLU A 192 -16.37 -7.34 8.89
N LEU A 193 -16.98 -6.21 8.53
CA LEU A 193 -17.44 -5.97 7.15
C LEU A 193 -16.63 -4.87 6.43
N THR A 194 -15.58 -4.35 7.07
CA THR A 194 -14.51 -3.68 6.32
C THR A 194 -13.82 -4.69 5.39
N PRO A 195 -13.30 -4.25 4.23
CA PRO A 195 -12.53 -5.13 3.36
C PRO A 195 -11.39 -5.78 4.14
N ASP A 196 -11.20 -7.09 3.95
CA ASP A 196 -10.14 -7.86 4.60
C ASP A 196 -8.77 -7.38 4.09
N GLN A 197 -8.10 -6.52 4.85
CA GLN A 197 -6.90 -5.82 4.40
C GLN A 197 -5.76 -6.78 4.03
N PRO A 198 -5.43 -7.82 4.84
CA PRO A 198 -4.49 -8.86 4.44
C PRO A 198 -4.83 -9.50 3.10
N LEU A 199 -6.08 -9.90 2.90
CA LEU A 199 -6.51 -10.55 1.66
C LEU A 199 -6.41 -9.59 0.45
N PHE A 200 -6.79 -8.33 0.63
CA PHE A 200 -6.62 -7.29 -0.40
C PHE A 200 -5.17 -7.18 -0.84
N PHE A 201 -4.24 -7.00 0.12
CA PHE A 201 -2.83 -6.81 -0.20
C PHE A 201 -2.18 -8.10 -0.72
N SER A 202 -2.57 -9.30 -0.26
CA SER A 202 -2.06 -10.53 -0.84
C SER A 202 -2.50 -10.71 -2.29
N ARG A 203 -3.79 -10.48 -2.59
CA ARG A 203 -4.32 -10.60 -3.96
C ARG A 203 -3.66 -9.60 -4.90
N LEU A 204 -3.51 -8.36 -4.46
CA LEU A 204 -2.87 -7.32 -5.26
C LEU A 204 -1.38 -7.59 -5.49
N ILE A 205 -0.61 -7.89 -4.44
CA ILE A 205 0.85 -7.92 -4.51
C ILE A 205 1.37 -9.29 -4.97
N GLN A 206 0.80 -10.37 -4.44
CA GLN A 206 1.32 -11.72 -4.63
C GLN A 206 0.64 -12.42 -5.81
N ASP A 207 -0.66 -12.19 -5.99
CA ASP A 207 -1.45 -12.84 -7.05
C ASP A 207 -1.62 -11.95 -8.30
N GLY A 208 -1.16 -10.69 -8.25
CA GLY A 208 -1.17 -9.77 -9.38
C GLY A 208 -2.56 -9.28 -9.80
N PHE A 209 -3.54 -9.31 -8.88
CA PHE A 209 -4.89 -8.81 -9.13
C PHE A 209 -4.86 -7.31 -9.44
N SER A 210 -5.85 -6.81 -10.17
CA SER A 210 -6.10 -5.37 -10.26
C SER A 210 -6.63 -4.83 -8.93
N PHE A 211 -6.63 -3.52 -8.77
CA PHE A 211 -7.18 -2.84 -7.60
C PHE A 211 -8.64 -3.22 -7.35
N GLY A 212 -9.45 -3.26 -8.41
CA GLY A 212 -10.85 -3.70 -8.34
C GLY A 212 -10.97 -5.18 -7.96
N GLU A 213 -10.25 -6.06 -8.65
CA GLU A 213 -10.29 -7.50 -8.38
C GLU A 213 -9.88 -7.82 -6.93
N ALA A 214 -8.79 -7.23 -6.45
CA ALA A 214 -8.32 -7.39 -5.07
C ALA A 214 -9.34 -6.82 -4.06
N GLY A 215 -9.94 -5.68 -4.38
CA GLY A 215 -10.99 -5.05 -3.59
C GLY A 215 -12.20 -5.96 -3.40
N TYR A 216 -12.77 -6.47 -4.49
CA TYR A 216 -13.94 -7.34 -4.43
C TYR A 216 -13.63 -8.73 -3.87
N ALA A 217 -12.40 -9.25 -4.06
CA ALA A 217 -11.97 -10.47 -3.39
C ALA A 217 -11.89 -10.31 -1.87
N ALA A 218 -11.57 -9.11 -1.38
CA ALA A 218 -11.42 -8.80 0.04
C ALA A 218 -12.72 -8.34 0.73
N THR A 219 -13.72 -7.91 -0.03
CA THR A 219 -15.00 -7.41 0.50
C THR A 219 -15.96 -8.56 0.78
N ARG A 220 -16.44 -8.67 2.02
CA ARG A 220 -17.40 -9.72 2.43
C ARG A 220 -18.83 -9.47 1.99
N ALA A 221 -19.22 -8.20 1.96
CA ALA A 221 -20.60 -7.80 1.76
C ALA A 221 -20.73 -6.74 0.65
N LEU A 222 -21.66 -6.99 -0.27
CA LEU A 222 -22.21 -6.01 -1.21
C LEU A 222 -23.45 -5.36 -0.61
N SER A 223 -23.97 -4.33 -1.28
CA SER A 223 -24.98 -3.40 -0.74
C SER A 223 -24.61 -2.80 0.63
N TRP A 224 -23.33 -2.87 1.00
CA TRP A 224 -22.78 -2.44 2.27
C TRP A 224 -21.69 -1.39 2.06
N GLN A 225 -21.35 -0.67 3.13
CA GLN A 225 -20.79 0.69 3.18
C GLN A 225 -19.46 0.94 2.47
N THR A 226 -18.86 -0.06 1.81
CA THR A 226 -17.55 0.03 1.17
C THR A 226 -17.59 0.82 -0.14
N VAL A 227 -16.59 1.68 -0.32
CA VAL A 227 -16.30 2.39 -1.58
C VAL A 227 -14.82 2.24 -1.93
N PHE A 228 -14.54 2.06 -3.22
CA PHE A 228 -13.19 2.04 -3.78
C PHE A 228 -12.95 3.31 -4.58
N VAL A 229 -11.81 3.98 -4.39
CA VAL A 229 -11.43 5.21 -5.10
C VAL A 229 -10.07 5.03 -5.75
N GLY A 230 -10.04 5.03 -7.08
CA GLY A 230 -8.91 4.67 -7.90
C GLY A 230 -9.36 3.99 -9.19
N ASP A 231 -8.41 3.81 -10.12
CA ASP A 231 -8.66 3.03 -11.34
C ASP A 231 -8.87 1.55 -10.99
N PRO A 232 -10.03 0.94 -11.27
CA PRO A 232 -10.29 -0.47 -10.96
C PRO A 232 -9.37 -1.43 -11.74
N LEU A 233 -8.76 -0.97 -12.84
CA LEU A 233 -7.83 -1.74 -13.66
C LEU A 233 -6.38 -1.60 -13.20
N TYR A 234 -6.07 -0.70 -12.26
CA TYR A 234 -4.70 -0.50 -11.77
C TYR A 234 -4.11 -1.79 -11.21
N ARG A 235 -3.02 -2.26 -11.82
CA ARG A 235 -2.44 -3.61 -11.61
C ARG A 235 -0.91 -3.56 -11.49
N PRO A 236 -0.38 -2.98 -10.38
CA PRO A 236 1.06 -2.73 -10.22
C PRO A 236 1.94 -3.99 -10.20
N PHE A 237 1.34 -5.17 -9.98
CA PHE A 237 2.04 -6.46 -9.90
C PHE A 237 1.51 -7.48 -10.92
N GLY A 238 0.70 -7.06 -11.91
CA GLY A 238 0.05 -7.98 -12.85
C GLY A 238 0.94 -8.58 -13.93
N ARG A 239 2.23 -8.24 -13.95
CA ARG A 239 3.21 -8.80 -14.88
C ARG A 239 4.03 -9.87 -14.19
N ASP A 240 4.39 -10.90 -14.95
CA ASP A 240 5.25 -11.98 -14.49
C ASP A 240 6.51 -11.44 -13.78
N PRO A 241 6.84 -11.90 -12.56
CA PRO A 241 8.01 -11.44 -11.82
C PRO A 241 9.32 -11.60 -12.60
N GLY A 242 9.52 -12.72 -13.30
CA GLY A 242 10.72 -12.95 -14.11
C GLY A 242 10.87 -11.92 -15.25
N LYS A 243 9.77 -11.60 -15.94
CA LYS A 243 9.73 -10.55 -16.97
C LYS A 243 9.86 -9.14 -16.39
N ARG A 244 9.44 -8.92 -15.14
CA ARG A 244 9.63 -7.66 -14.40
C ARG A 244 11.11 -7.43 -14.07
N CYS A 245 11.87 -8.48 -13.76
CA CYS A 245 13.28 -8.37 -13.36
C CYS A 245 14.24 -8.20 -14.53
N GLY A 246 13.90 -8.72 -15.71
CA GLY A 246 14.72 -8.58 -16.92
C GLY A 246 14.59 -7.24 -17.64
N ARG A 247 13.82 -6.28 -17.09
CA ARG A 247 13.47 -5.04 -17.79
C ARG A 247 14.42 -3.88 -17.45
N THR A 248 14.72 -3.05 -18.44
CA THR A 248 15.26 -1.70 -18.22
C THR A 248 14.14 -0.81 -17.69
N TRP A 249 14.34 -0.24 -16.50
CA TRP A 249 13.41 0.68 -15.89
C TRP A 249 13.84 2.12 -16.18
N PRO A 250 12.89 3.06 -16.32
CA PRO A 250 13.20 4.42 -16.75
C PRO A 250 13.98 5.23 -15.72
N THR A 251 14.00 4.80 -14.45
CA THR A 251 14.88 5.37 -13.43
C THR A 251 15.69 4.27 -12.75
N GLU A 252 16.93 4.61 -12.36
CA GLU A 252 17.81 3.69 -11.63
C GLU A 252 17.19 3.24 -10.29
N THR A 253 16.47 4.15 -9.62
CA THR A 253 15.76 3.87 -8.38
C THR A 253 14.68 2.82 -8.59
N ALA A 254 13.82 2.99 -9.60
CA ALA A 254 12.82 1.99 -9.94
C ALA A 254 13.45 0.64 -10.30
N LEU A 255 14.58 0.63 -11.03
CA LEU A 255 15.26 -0.60 -11.42
C LEU A 255 15.67 -1.47 -10.22
N CYS A 256 16.39 -0.85 -9.29
CA CYS A 256 16.90 -1.53 -8.12
C CYS A 256 15.81 -1.90 -7.12
N TRP A 257 14.81 -1.03 -6.96
CA TRP A 257 13.70 -1.24 -6.03
C TRP A 257 12.72 -2.30 -6.52
N ASN A 258 12.47 -2.33 -7.83
CA ASN A 258 11.80 -3.46 -8.47
C ASN A 258 12.62 -4.74 -8.36
N GLY A 259 13.96 -4.67 -8.39
CA GLY A 259 14.85 -5.81 -8.08
C GLY A 259 14.64 -6.41 -6.68
N PHE A 260 14.35 -5.59 -5.66
CA PHE A 260 14.04 -6.07 -4.30
C PHE A 260 12.67 -6.74 -4.19
N THR A 261 11.69 -6.31 -4.99
CA THR A 261 10.31 -6.84 -5.01
C THR A 261 10.10 -7.91 -6.09
N CYS A 262 11.12 -8.14 -6.91
CA CYS A 262 11.11 -8.95 -8.12
C CYS A 262 11.09 -10.46 -7.89
N TRP A 263 11.49 -10.88 -6.70
CA TRP A 263 11.56 -12.28 -6.37
C TRP A 263 10.48 -12.57 -5.33
N PRO A 264 9.34 -13.17 -5.73
CA PRO A 264 8.40 -13.66 -4.75
C PRO A 264 9.17 -14.64 -3.86
N SER A 265 9.12 -14.45 -2.54
CA SER A 265 9.27 -15.63 -1.72
C SER A 265 8.07 -16.51 -2.08
N THR A 266 8.30 -17.59 -2.82
CA THR A 266 7.31 -18.67 -2.83
C THR A 266 7.01 -19.01 -1.37
N ARG A 267 5.77 -19.41 -1.05
CA ARG A 267 5.40 -19.79 0.34
C ARG A 267 6.40 -20.77 0.98
N ASP A 268 7.13 -21.52 0.14
CA ASP A 268 8.10 -22.55 0.53
C ASP A 268 9.58 -22.12 0.49
N SER A 269 9.89 -20.85 0.17
CA SER A 269 11.29 -20.40 0.15
C SER A 269 11.86 -20.27 1.56
N PRO A 270 12.92 -21.02 1.93
CA PRO A 270 13.47 -20.99 3.28
C PRO A 270 14.01 -19.60 3.66
N PRO A 271 13.89 -19.17 4.94
CA PRO A 271 14.31 -17.85 5.41
C PRO A 271 15.77 -17.49 5.08
N VAL A 272 16.63 -18.50 4.97
CA VAL A 272 18.09 -18.40 4.81
C VAL A 272 18.53 -17.92 3.42
N LEU A 273 17.71 -18.06 2.38
CA LEU A 273 18.04 -17.56 1.03
C LEU A 273 17.81 -16.05 0.87
N ARG A 274 17.20 -15.38 1.87
CA ARG A 274 16.75 -13.98 1.79
C ARG A 274 17.88 -12.95 1.95
N PRO A 275 18.85 -13.08 2.90
CA PRO A 275 19.95 -12.12 3.04
C PRO A 275 20.97 -12.22 1.89
N ARG A 276 21.38 -13.44 1.52
CA ARG A 276 22.35 -13.71 0.43
C ARG A 276 21.91 -13.26 -0.96
N ARG A 277 20.61 -13.04 -1.20
CA ARG A 277 20.08 -12.56 -2.49
C ARG A 277 19.79 -11.06 -2.48
N ARG A 278 19.39 -10.50 -1.33
CA ARG A 278 19.41 -9.04 -1.10
C ARG A 278 20.83 -8.48 -1.28
N SER A 279 21.87 -9.22 -0.88
CA SER A 279 23.27 -8.81 -1.13
C SER A 279 23.59 -8.69 -2.62
N ARG A 280 23.16 -9.63 -3.48
CA ARG A 280 23.37 -9.56 -4.94
C ARG A 280 22.62 -8.40 -5.61
N THR A 281 21.40 -8.10 -5.17
CA THR A 281 20.68 -6.90 -5.64
C THR A 281 21.40 -5.63 -5.16
N CYS A 282 21.91 -5.63 -3.91
CA CYS A 282 22.79 -4.58 -3.40
C CYS A 282 24.04 -4.39 -4.26
N ASP A 283 24.66 -5.45 -4.80
CA ASP A 283 25.86 -5.34 -5.65
C ASP A 283 25.56 -4.58 -6.96
N ASN A 284 24.41 -4.84 -7.59
CA ASN A 284 23.97 -4.09 -8.77
C ASN A 284 23.61 -2.62 -8.46
N CYS A 285 23.18 -2.34 -7.22
CA CYS A 285 22.80 -1.00 -6.77
C CYS A 285 23.96 -0.23 -6.12
N ARG A 286 25.05 -0.91 -5.76
CA ARG A 286 26.22 -0.35 -5.05
C ARG A 286 26.88 0.78 -5.81
N ASN A 287 26.87 0.71 -7.15
CA ASN A 287 27.51 1.72 -8.01
C ASN A 287 26.56 2.82 -8.49
N LYS A 288 25.30 2.84 -8.02
CA LYS A 288 24.28 3.78 -8.50
C LYS A 288 24.27 5.10 -7.73
N LYS A 289 23.93 6.19 -8.43
CA LYS A 289 23.84 7.56 -7.88
C LYS A 289 22.42 7.90 -7.41
N SER A 290 21.80 7.00 -6.65
CA SER A 290 20.46 7.23 -6.09
C SER A 290 20.52 7.32 -4.58
N ALA A 291 20.04 8.43 -4.01
CA ALA A 291 19.95 8.61 -2.57
C ALA A 291 19.06 7.55 -1.91
N VAL A 292 17.92 7.23 -2.54
CA VAL A 292 16.97 6.21 -2.06
C VAL A 292 17.65 4.85 -1.98
N LEU A 293 18.30 4.42 -3.07
CA LEU A 293 18.97 3.11 -3.09
C LEU A 293 20.12 3.04 -2.09
N LYS A 294 20.91 4.10 -1.97
CA LYS A 294 22.01 4.16 -1.01
C LYS A 294 21.51 4.10 0.44
N GLY A 295 20.36 4.69 0.73
CA GLY A 295 19.69 4.56 2.03
C GLY A 295 19.25 3.12 2.30
N GLU A 296 18.59 2.45 1.34
CA GLU A 296 18.20 1.04 1.49
C GLU A 296 19.44 0.13 1.64
N THR A 297 20.48 0.34 0.83
CA THR A 297 21.74 -0.39 0.92
C THR A 297 22.39 -0.21 2.29
N TRP A 298 22.37 1.01 2.84
CA TRP A 298 22.86 1.26 4.19
C TRP A 298 22.12 0.46 5.26
N GLU A 299 20.78 0.45 5.24
CA GLU A 299 19.98 -0.33 6.20
C GLU A 299 20.28 -1.84 6.12
N LEU A 300 20.41 -2.36 4.89
CA LEU A 300 20.76 -3.76 4.66
C LEU A 300 22.16 -4.11 5.18
N LEU A 301 23.15 -3.29 4.84
CA LEU A 301 24.54 -3.52 5.28
C LEU A 301 24.69 -3.38 6.80
N SER A 302 23.94 -2.45 7.41
CA SER A 302 23.90 -2.29 8.87
C SER A 302 23.32 -3.54 9.54
N ALA A 303 22.25 -4.11 8.99
CA ALA A 303 21.66 -5.35 9.50
C ALA A 303 22.57 -6.57 9.34
N ASP A 304 23.40 -6.60 8.28
CA ASP A 304 24.38 -7.66 8.04
C ASP A 304 25.72 -7.44 8.80
N GLY A 305 25.84 -6.38 9.61
CA GLY A 305 27.03 -6.07 10.41
C GLY A 305 28.22 -5.50 9.62
N GLN A 306 28.01 -5.06 8.37
CA GLN A 306 29.07 -4.51 7.51
C GLN A 306 29.26 -3.01 7.74
N ALA A 307 29.78 -2.63 8.91
CA ALA A 307 29.81 -1.25 9.40
C ALA A 307 30.47 -0.22 8.44
N GLU A 308 31.64 -0.54 7.87
CA GLU A 308 32.34 0.39 6.97
C GLU A 308 31.57 0.65 5.67
N SER A 309 31.13 -0.42 5.00
CA SER A 309 30.33 -0.32 3.78
C SER A 309 28.97 0.35 4.04
N ALA A 310 28.39 0.11 5.22
CA ALA A 310 27.16 0.78 5.65
C ALA A 310 27.39 2.30 5.80
N SER A 311 28.46 2.71 6.49
CA SER A 311 28.82 4.12 6.66
C SER A 311 29.02 4.85 5.34
N GLU A 312 29.72 4.23 4.37
CA GLU A 312 29.90 4.80 3.03
C GLU A 312 28.58 4.97 2.28
N ALA A 313 27.70 3.96 2.36
CA ALA A 313 26.38 4.01 1.76
C ALA A 313 25.53 5.12 2.38
N PHE A 314 25.56 5.27 3.71
CA PHE A 314 24.88 6.34 4.43
C PHE A 314 25.37 7.73 3.99
N ALA A 315 26.69 7.96 4.01
CA ALA A 315 27.27 9.24 3.62
C ALA A 315 26.89 9.62 2.19
N THR A 316 26.87 8.63 1.29
CA THR A 316 26.41 8.83 -0.09
C THR A 316 24.92 9.17 -0.15
N ALA A 317 24.07 8.44 0.59
CA ALA A 317 22.64 8.69 0.65
C ALA A 317 22.33 10.10 1.17
N ALA A 318 22.95 10.49 2.28
CA ALA A 318 22.78 11.80 2.90
C ALA A 318 23.20 12.94 1.95
N ARG A 319 24.32 12.78 1.23
CA ARG A 319 24.81 13.75 0.26
C ARG A 319 23.89 13.90 -0.96
N LEU A 320 23.35 12.79 -1.47
CA LEU A 320 22.52 12.80 -2.69
C LEU A 320 21.04 13.12 -2.41
N SER A 321 20.59 13.04 -1.16
CA SER A 321 19.17 13.13 -0.81
C SER A 321 18.61 14.54 -0.97
N THR A 322 17.64 14.67 -1.87
CA THR A 322 16.89 15.92 -2.08
C THR A 322 15.59 15.97 -1.28
N SER A 323 15.02 14.82 -0.88
CA SER A 323 13.79 14.73 -0.07
C SER A 323 14.04 15.14 1.39
N PRO A 324 13.32 16.15 1.92
CA PRO A 324 13.40 16.50 3.34
C PRO A 324 13.06 15.33 4.27
N LYS A 325 12.02 14.56 3.94
CA LYS A 325 11.59 13.40 4.73
C LYS A 325 12.63 12.30 4.73
N GLN A 326 13.29 12.05 3.59
CA GLN A 326 14.38 11.10 3.52
C GLN A 326 15.57 11.53 4.37
N ARG A 327 15.97 12.81 4.32
CA ARG A 327 17.07 13.32 5.16
C ARG A 327 16.77 13.18 6.65
N GLN A 328 15.54 13.53 7.06
CA GLN A 328 15.08 13.36 8.44
C GLN A 328 15.13 11.88 8.87
N ARG A 329 14.69 10.97 7.99
CA ARG A 329 14.72 9.53 8.25
C ARG A 329 16.13 9.01 8.44
N LEU A 330 17.03 9.31 7.49
CA LEU A 330 18.43 8.91 7.55
C LEU A 330 19.08 9.39 8.86
N ALA A 331 18.84 10.64 9.26
CA ALA A 331 19.35 11.17 10.53
C ALA A 331 18.77 10.44 11.76
N ALA A 332 17.46 10.18 11.77
CA ALA A 332 16.80 9.49 12.87
C ALA A 332 17.26 8.03 13.02
N GLU A 333 17.45 7.33 11.90
CA GLU A 333 17.95 5.94 11.90
C GLU A 333 19.43 5.89 12.31
N LEU A 334 20.28 6.83 11.87
CA LEU A 334 21.68 6.89 12.30
C LEU A 334 21.79 7.05 13.81
N ALA A 335 20.98 7.93 14.40
CA ALA A 335 20.95 8.15 15.83
C ALA A 335 20.50 6.90 16.64
N ARG A 336 19.77 5.97 16.01
CA ARG A 336 19.42 4.68 16.62
C ARG A 336 20.56 3.69 16.58
N PHE A 337 21.36 3.67 15.51
CA PHE A 337 22.51 2.77 15.38
C PHE A 337 23.72 3.18 16.24
N GLN A 338 23.77 4.44 16.68
CA GLN A 338 24.84 4.96 17.55
C GLN A 338 24.55 4.79 19.05
N LYS A 339 23.38 4.26 19.42
CA LYS A 339 22.99 3.95 20.81
C LYS A 339 23.14 2.47 21.08
#